data_AF-A0A9W5ANS0-F1
#
_entry.id   AF-A0A9W5ANS0-F1
#
_cell.length_a   1.000
_cell.length_b   1.000
_cell.length_c   1.000
_cell.angle_alpha   90.00
_cell.angle_beta   90.00
_cell.angle_gamma   90.00
#
_symmetry.space_group_name_H-M   'P 1'
#
loop_
_entity.id
_entity.type
_entity.pdbx_description
1 polymer ?
#
loop_
_entity_poly.entity_id
_entity_poly.type
_entity_poly.pdbx_seq_one_letter_code
_entity_poly.pdbx_strand_id
1 'polypeptide(L)'
;MNFNDDIFSGEPKDKFFDIVFNANRNLVENEIEKLFIELACLRDLCEQKGINIDDVHTYQALNADKVELGLNDIYIGITGDILSQNE
;
A
#
# COMPACT_ATOMS: atom_id res chain seq x y z
N MET A 1 -12.25 26.28 -7.22
CA MET A 1 -11.41 25.08 -7.30
C MET A 1 -11.74 24.24 -6.08
N ASN A 2 -12.28 23.04 -6.28
CA ASN A 2 -12.54 22.09 -5.21
C ASN A 2 -11.20 21.46 -4.83
N PHE A 3 -10.68 21.76 -3.65
CA PHE A 3 -9.41 21.20 -3.15
C PHE A 3 -9.41 19.67 -3.10
N ASN A 4 -10.58 19.04 -2.98
CA ASN A 4 -10.73 17.59 -3.00
C ASN A 4 -10.52 16.98 -4.41
N ASP A 5 -10.78 17.71 -5.49
CA ASP A 5 -10.61 17.18 -6.85
C ASP A 5 -9.12 17.19 -7.28
N ASP A 6 -8.32 18.13 -6.77
CA ASP A 6 -6.87 18.20 -7.03
C ASP A 6 -6.06 17.22 -6.16
N ILE A 7 -6.59 16.79 -5.01
CA ILE A 7 -5.96 15.76 -4.18
C ILE A 7 -5.95 14.40 -4.90
N PHE A 8 -6.81 14.16 -5.90
CA PHE A 8 -6.87 12.89 -6.64
C PHE A 8 -6.35 13.00 -8.10
N SER A 9 -5.71 14.11 -8.48
CA SER A 9 -5.12 14.27 -9.82
C SER A 9 -3.63 13.86 -9.84
N GLY A 10 -3.36 12.55 -9.90
CA GLY A 10 -2.01 11.99 -10.00
C GLY A 10 -2.00 10.46 -9.89
N GLU A 11 -0.89 9.81 -10.25
CA GLU A 11 -0.75 8.36 -10.03
C GLU A 11 -0.82 8.07 -8.51
N PRO A 12 -1.61 7.07 -8.06
CA PRO A 12 -1.78 6.76 -6.64
C PRO A 12 -0.46 6.60 -5.88
N LYS A 13 0.55 6.05 -6.57
CA LYS A 13 1.91 5.89 -6.07
C LYS A 13 2.57 7.22 -5.71
N ASP A 14 2.49 8.21 -6.59
CA ASP A 14 3.16 9.51 -6.40
C ASP A 14 2.58 10.21 -5.18
N LYS A 15 1.24 10.22 -5.09
CA LYS A 15 0.53 10.77 -3.95
C LYS A 15 0.87 10.04 -2.64
N PHE A 16 0.94 8.72 -2.66
CA PHE A 16 1.34 7.94 -1.49
C PHE A 16 2.72 8.38 -0.98
N PHE A 17 3.71 8.50 -1.87
CA PHE A 17 5.05 8.92 -1.48
C PHE A 17 5.09 10.38 -1.00
N ASP A 18 4.35 11.28 -1.65
CA ASP A 18 4.21 12.66 -1.19
C ASP A 18 3.66 12.73 0.25
N ILE A 19 2.63 11.93 0.56
CA ILE A 19 2.08 11.86 1.92
C ILE A 19 3.08 11.26 2.90
N VAL A 20 3.72 10.14 2.56
CA VAL A 20 4.72 9.48 3.41
C VAL A 20 5.88 10.43 3.78
N PHE A 21 6.30 11.30 2.85
CA PHE A 21 7.40 12.23 3.10
C PHE A 21 7.01 13.50 3.86
N ASN A 22 5.74 13.91 3.82
CA ASN A 22 5.30 15.21 4.35
C ASN A 22 4.33 15.13 5.54
N ALA A 23 3.68 13.99 5.79
CA ALA A 23 2.77 13.82 6.91
C ALA A 23 3.50 13.68 8.26
N ASN A 24 2.73 13.67 9.36
CA ASN A 24 3.29 13.45 10.69
C ASN A 24 3.99 12.09 10.75
N ARG A 25 5.27 12.10 11.13
CA ARG A 25 6.11 10.91 11.19
C ARG A 25 5.50 9.76 11.99
N ASN A 26 4.87 10.02 13.14
CA ASN A 26 4.29 8.97 13.97
C ASN A 26 3.08 8.31 13.29
N LEU A 27 2.27 9.10 12.56
CA LEU A 27 1.15 8.55 11.78
C LEU A 27 1.65 7.66 10.64
N VAL A 28 2.68 8.12 9.94
CA VAL A 28 3.32 7.34 8.87
C VAL A 28 3.92 6.06 9.43
N GLU A 29 4.68 6.13 10.53
CA GLU A 29 5.29 4.96 11.17
C GLU A 29 4.22 3.94 11.61
N ASN A 30 3.11 4.40 12.20
CA ASN A 30 2.01 3.52 12.62
C ASN A 30 1.36 2.79 11.42
N GLU A 31 1.05 3.48 10.33
CA GLU A 31 0.42 2.84 9.17
C GLU A 31 1.36 1.91 8.41
N ILE A 32 2.65 2.27 8.30
CA ILE A 32 3.66 1.40 7.70
C ILE A 32 3.90 0.15 8.58
N GLU A 33 3.89 0.29 9.91
CA GLU A 33 4.02 -0.86 10.81
C GLU A 33 2.85 -1.84 10.65
N LYS A 34 1.61 -1.35 10.53
CA LYS A 34 0.44 -2.21 10.22
C LYS A 34 0.61 -2.96 8.91
N LEU A 35 1.09 -2.29 7.85
CA LEU A 35 1.37 -2.92 6.55
C LEU A 35 2.42 -4.03 6.67
N PHE A 36 3.48 -3.82 7.46
CA PHE A 36 4.51 -4.84 7.67
C PHE A 36 4.02 -6.01 8.52
N ILE A 37 3.18 -5.78 9.52
CA ILE A 37 2.54 -6.84 10.30
C ILE A 37 1.66 -7.71 9.38
N GLU A 38 0.84 -7.09 8.53
CA GLU A 38 0.02 -7.81 7.56
C GLU A 38 0.89 -8.64 6.61
N LEU A 39 1.95 -8.05 6.05
CA LEU A 39 2.88 -8.77 5.18
C LEU A 39 3.55 -9.96 5.87
N ALA A 40 3.95 -9.80 7.14
CA ALA A 40 4.55 -10.88 7.92
C ALA A 40 3.56 -12.04 8.14
N CYS A 41 2.31 -11.73 8.49
CA CYS A 41 1.24 -12.72 8.63
C CYS A 41 0.95 -13.44 7.30
N LEU A 42 0.88 -12.71 6.18
CA LEU A 42 0.63 -13.30 4.87
C LEU A 42 1.76 -14.24 4.45
N ARG A 43 3.02 -13.87 4.71
CA ARG A 43 4.18 -14.74 4.44
C ARG A 43 4.13 -16.03 5.24
N ASP A 44 3.88 -15.93 6.55
CA ASP A 44 3.78 -17.11 7.42
C ASP A 44 2.62 -18.03 6.98
N LEU A 45 1.45 -17.46 6.66
CA LEU A 45 0.32 -18.23 6.12
C LEU A 45 0.63 -18.90 4.78
N CYS A 46 1.35 -18.22 3.88
CA CYS A 46 1.80 -18.81 2.62
C CYS A 46 2.75 -19.99 2.85
N GLU A 47 3.74 -19.82 3.74
CA GLU A 47 4.68 -20.89 4.10
C GLU A 47 3.95 -22.12 4.68
N GLN A 48 2.98 -21.91 5.58
CA GLN A 48 2.13 -22.98 6.12
C GLN A 48 1.32 -23.72 5.04
N LYS A 49 1.06 -23.07 3.89
CA LYS A 49 0.39 -23.66 2.73
C LYS A 49 1.35 -24.23 1.69
N GLY A 50 2.65 -24.17 1.94
CA GLY A 50 3.69 -24.63 1.01
C GLY A 50 3.88 -23.70 -0.19
N ILE A 51 3.39 -22.46 -0.12
CA ILE A 51 3.62 -21.42 -1.13
C ILE A 51 4.94 -20.74 -0.78
N ASN A 52 5.91 -20.80 -1.70
CA ASN A 52 7.22 -20.17 -1.51
C ASN A 52 7.33 -18.86 -2.30
N ILE A 53 8.47 -18.19 -2.17
CA ILE A 53 8.71 -16.90 -2.84
C ILE A 53 8.76 -17.01 -4.37
N ASP A 54 9.18 -18.15 -4.93
CA ASP A 54 9.21 -18.36 -6.38
C ASP A 54 7.80 -18.48 -6.96
N ASP A 55 6.86 -19.06 -6.20
CA ASP A 55 5.43 -19.07 -6.55
C ASP A 55 4.86 -17.65 -6.60
N VAL A 56 5.25 -16.78 -5.65
CA VAL A 56 4.86 -15.37 -5.61
C VAL A 56 5.42 -14.62 -6.82
N HIS A 57 6.70 -14.79 -7.15
CA HIS A 57 7.32 -14.17 -8.33
C HIS A 57 6.65 -14.65 -9.63
N THR A 58 6.34 -15.94 -9.72
CA THR A 58 5.63 -16.51 -10.87
C THR A 58 4.23 -15.90 -11.00
N TYR A 59 3.50 -15.79 -9.88
CA TYR A 59 2.19 -15.13 -9.87
C TYR A 59 2.29 -13.68 -10.32
N GLN A 60 3.28 -12.92 -9.84
CA GLN A 60 3.50 -11.53 -10.23
C GLN A 60 3.76 -11.40 -11.73
N ALA A 61 4.64 -12.24 -12.29
CA ALA A 61 4.97 -12.20 -13.71
C ALA A 61 3.76 -12.54 -14.61
N LEU A 62 2.92 -13.48 -14.18
CA LEU A 62 1.74 -13.91 -14.94
C LEU A 62 0.52 -13.01 -14.78
N ASN A 63 0.49 -12.17 -13.75
CA ASN A 63 -0.69 -11.36 -13.37
C ASN A 63 -0.34 -9.88 -13.15
N ALA A 64 0.60 -9.34 -13.94
CA ALA A 64 1.14 -7.99 -13.75
C ALA A 64 0.04 -6.91 -13.59
N ASP A 65 -0.95 -6.86 -14.50
CA ASP A 65 -2.04 -5.88 -14.44
C ASP A 65 -2.85 -5.97 -13.14
N LYS A 66 -3.10 -7.20 -12.67
CA LYS A 66 -3.85 -7.44 -11.42
C LYS A 66 -3.03 -7.01 -10.20
N VAL A 67 -1.72 -7.24 -10.23
CA VAL A 67 -0.80 -6.79 -9.19
C VAL A 67 -0.71 -5.27 -9.18
N GLU A 68 -0.67 -4.62 -10.35
CA GLU A 68 -0.65 -3.16 -10.46
C GLU A 68 -1.92 -2.52 -9.91
N LEU A 69 -3.10 -3.06 -10.25
CA LEU A 69 -4.38 -2.61 -9.67
C LEU A 69 -4.41 -2.78 -8.14
N GLY A 70 -4.01 -3.96 -7.65
CA GLY A 70 -3.94 -4.19 -6.20
C GLY A 70 -2.94 -3.28 -5.49
N LEU A 71 -1.82 -2.95 -6.14
CA LEU A 71 -0.83 -2.02 -5.62
C LEU A 71 -1.39 -0.59 -5.52
N ASN A 72 -2.15 -0.16 -6.54
CA ASN A 72 -2.84 1.12 -6.52
C ASN A 72 -3.89 1.20 -5.40
N ASP A 73 -4.66 0.12 -5.18
CA ASP A 73 -5.61 0.05 -4.07
C ASP A 73 -4.91 0.19 -2.70
N ILE A 74 -3.75 -0.46 -2.53
CA ILE A 74 -2.93 -0.34 -1.32
C ILE A 74 -2.43 1.11 -1.13
N TYR A 75 -1.93 1.75 -2.19
CA TYR A 75 -1.49 3.15 -2.11
C TYR A 75 -2.62 4.09 -1.71
N ILE A 76 -3.82 3.91 -2.28
CA ILE A 76 -4.99 4.73 -1.94
C ILE A 76 -5.42 4.49 -0.49
N GLY A 77 -5.46 3.22 -0.06
CA GLY A 77 -5.85 2.83 1.30
C GLY A 77 -4.97 3.48 2.35
N ILE A 78 -3.65 3.25 2.28
CA ILE A 78 -2.70 3.81 3.26
C ILE A 78 -2.72 5.35 3.23
N THR A 79 -2.83 5.95 2.04
CA THR A 79 -2.97 7.41 1.92
C THR A 79 -4.19 7.91 2.69
N GLY A 80 -5.34 7.25 2.55
CA GLY A 80 -6.56 7.58 3.29
C GLY A 80 -6.41 7.41 4.80
N ASP A 81 -5.77 6.32 5.23
CA ASP A 81 -5.55 6.03 6.65
C ASP A 81 -4.62 7.03 7.35
N ILE A 82 -3.55 7.48 6.66
CA ILE A 82 -2.66 8.52 7.18
C ILE A 82 -3.39 9.87 7.27
N LEU A 83 -4.15 10.24 6.24
CA LEU A 83 -4.84 11.53 6.17
C LEU A 83 -5.98 11.64 7.20
N SER A 84 -6.78 10.57 7.36
CA SER A 84 -7.90 10.54 8.28
C SER A 84 -7.51 10.64 9.76
N GLN A 85 -6.27 10.29 10.11
CA GLN A 85 -5.74 10.45 11.47
C GLN A 85 -5.16 11.85 11.75
N ASN A 86 -5.06 12.68 10.71
CA ASN A 86 -4.60 14.06 10.82
C ASN A 86 -5.77 15.06 10.93
N GLU A 87 -7.01 14.60 10.75
CA GLU A 87 -8.26 15.34 11.01
C GLU A 87 -8.70 15.22 12.48
#